data_AF-A0A7U9RET3-F1
#
_entry.id   AF-A0A7U9RET3-F1
#
_cell.length_a   1.000
_cell.length_b   1.000
_cell.length_c   1.000
_cell.angle_alpha   90.00
_cell.angle_beta   90.00
_cell.angle_gamma   90.00
#
_symmetry.space_group_name_H-M   'P 1'
#
loop_
_entity.id
_entity.type
_entity.pdbx_description
1 polymer ?
#
loop_
_entity_poly.entity_id
_entity_poly.type
_entity_poly.pdbx_seq_one_letter_code
_entity_poly.pdbx_strand_id
1 'polypeptide(L)'
;MDISNGIIKIDNELVVKPNFTFEQFKETKFYNNQDGIRIIYLDGQQIIENRKYIVSLFFLNGKIYMLSLICCEQEYSENDECKRKDLHDIVLHEFGIVDNGKFEWGEIESVYDARSNVSSINIIYYVST
;
A
#
# COMPACT_ATOMS: atom_id res chain seq x y z
N MET A 1 1.46 11.88 4.55
CA MET A 1 1.84 11.33 3.24
C MET A 1 1.99 12.49 2.27
N ASP A 2 2.79 12.36 1.21
CA ASP A 2 2.83 13.32 0.11
C ASP A 2 2.34 12.64 -1.16
N ILE A 3 1.01 12.60 -1.28
CA ILE A 3 0.28 11.89 -2.34
C ILE A 3 0.54 12.52 -3.70
N SER A 4 0.65 13.85 -3.78
CA SER A 4 0.93 14.55 -5.04
C SER A 4 2.22 14.06 -5.71
N ASN A 5 3.20 13.65 -4.91
CA ASN A 5 4.48 13.12 -5.38
C ASN A 5 4.62 11.58 -5.25
N GLY A 6 3.56 10.88 -4.82
CA GLY A 6 3.56 9.42 -4.66
C GLY A 6 4.41 8.93 -3.48
N ILE A 7 4.66 9.77 -2.49
CA ILE A 7 5.54 9.47 -1.36
C ILE A 7 4.70 9.00 -0.16
N ILE A 8 4.87 7.74 0.21
CA ILE A 8 4.23 7.11 1.35
C ILE A 8 5.29 6.77 2.40
N LYS A 9 5.24 7.46 3.53
CA LYS A 9 6.13 7.21 4.67
C LYS A 9 5.48 6.19 5.60
N ILE A 10 6.03 4.97 5.64
CA ILE A 10 5.58 3.90 6.54
C ILE A 10 6.33 4.00 7.87
N ASP A 11 7.64 4.29 7.80
CA ASP A 11 8.52 4.47 8.95
C ASP A 11 9.61 5.50 8.57
N ASN A 12 10.45 5.93 9.52
CA ASN A 12 11.60 6.77 9.21
C ASN A 12 12.59 6.08 8.27
N GLU A 13 12.70 4.76 8.32
CA GLU A 13 13.59 3.97 7.46
C GLU A 13 12.92 3.47 6.18
N LEU A 14 11.58 3.50 6.11
CA LEU A 14 10.83 3.01 4.95
C LEU A 14 9.92 4.10 4.39
N VAL A 15 10.44 4.80 3.40
CA VAL A 15 9.72 5.82 2.62
C VAL A 15 9.60 5.33 1.18
N VAL A 16 8.42 4.85 0.82
CA VAL A 16 8.12 4.36 -0.53
C VAL A 16 7.80 5.55 -1.42
N LYS A 17 8.38 5.58 -2.61
CA LYS A 17 8.24 6.66 -3.59
C LYS A 17 8.40 6.10 -5.00
N PRO A 18 8.06 6.86 -6.06
CA PRO A 18 8.28 6.42 -7.43
C PRO A 18 9.73 5.96 -7.65
N ASN A 19 9.91 4.84 -8.35
CA ASN A 19 11.20 4.16 -8.58
C ASN A 19 11.93 3.63 -7.32
N PHE A 20 11.28 3.54 -6.15
CA PHE A 20 11.84 2.85 -4.98
C PHE A 20 12.25 1.42 -5.35
N THR A 21 13.46 1.01 -5.01
CA THR A 21 14.01 -0.28 -5.47
C THR A 21 13.99 -1.34 -4.38
N PHE A 22 14.05 -2.60 -4.79
CA PHE A 22 14.21 -3.71 -3.86
C PHE A 22 15.56 -3.65 -3.13
N GLU A 23 16.62 -3.15 -3.77
CA GLU A 23 17.90 -2.93 -3.08
C GLU A 23 17.79 -1.87 -1.97
N GLN A 24 17.02 -0.79 -2.18
CA GLN A 24 16.72 0.16 -1.12
C GLN A 24 15.87 -0.46 0.00
N PHE A 25 14.95 -1.37 -0.33
CA PHE A 25 14.18 -2.10 0.68
C PHE A 25 15.07 -2.96 1.58
N LYS A 26 16.11 -3.62 1.03
CA LYS A 26 17.06 -4.44 1.79
C LYS A 26 17.84 -3.66 2.86
N GLU A 27 17.97 -2.35 2.69
CA GLU A 27 18.65 -1.48 3.66
C GLU A 27 17.76 -1.15 4.88
N THR A 28 16.48 -1.50 4.86
CA THR A 28 15.54 -1.20 5.94
C THR A 28 15.49 -2.32 6.98
N LYS A 29 15.12 -1.99 8.23
CA LYS A 29 14.85 -3.00 9.28
C LYS A 29 13.76 -4.02 8.93
N PHE A 30 12.95 -3.76 7.90
CA PHE A 30 11.85 -4.63 7.48
C PHE A 30 12.30 -5.79 6.59
N TYR A 31 13.53 -5.73 6.07
CA TYR A 31 14.08 -6.82 5.30
C TYR A 31 14.53 -7.96 6.22
N ASN A 32 13.94 -9.14 6.03
CA ASN A 32 14.22 -10.36 6.78
C ASN A 32 14.62 -11.53 5.86
N ASN A 33 15.25 -11.23 4.72
CA ASN A 33 15.56 -12.16 3.62
C ASN A 33 14.35 -12.57 2.76
N GLN A 34 13.36 -11.69 2.63
CA GLN A 34 12.27 -11.91 1.68
C GLN A 34 12.79 -11.94 0.22
N ASP A 35 12.10 -12.68 -0.64
CA ASP A 35 12.37 -12.73 -2.07
C ASP A 35 11.65 -11.58 -2.79
N GLY A 36 12.40 -10.73 -3.50
CA GLY A 36 11.89 -9.58 -4.25
C GLY A 36 11.01 -9.94 -5.45
N ILE A 37 10.87 -11.22 -5.80
CA ILE A 37 9.95 -11.72 -6.83
C ILE A 37 8.53 -11.87 -6.27
N ARG A 38 8.38 -12.06 -4.95
CA ARG A 38 7.09 -12.33 -4.29
C ARG A 38 6.53 -11.06 -3.67
N ILE A 39 5.24 -11.10 -3.32
CA ILE A 39 4.64 -10.10 -2.44
C ILE A 39 5.32 -10.18 -1.07
N ILE A 40 5.78 -9.05 -0.57
CA ILE A 40 6.45 -8.91 0.73
C ILE A 40 5.47 -8.30 1.71
N TYR A 41 5.09 -9.04 2.75
CA TYR A 41 4.33 -8.49 3.86
C TYR A 41 5.30 -7.97 4.92
N LEU A 42 5.01 -6.78 5.45
CA LEU A 42 5.72 -6.28 6.61
C LEU A 42 5.26 -7.02 7.86
N ASP A 43 6.20 -7.31 8.75
CA ASP A 43 5.90 -7.99 10.02
C ASP A 43 5.05 -7.07 10.91
N GLY A 44 3.85 -7.54 11.26
CA GLY A 44 2.92 -6.82 12.11
C GLY A 44 2.25 -5.59 11.45
N GLN A 45 1.38 -4.94 12.22
CA GLN A 45 0.69 -3.74 11.78
C GLN A 45 1.61 -2.51 11.85
N GLN A 46 1.58 -1.69 10.80
CA GLN A 46 2.30 -0.43 10.72
C GLN A 46 1.35 0.74 11.01
N ILE A 47 1.86 1.78 11.66
CA ILE A 47 1.10 3.01 11.93
C ILE A 47 1.45 4.04 10.86
N ILE A 48 0.46 4.44 10.07
CA ILE A 48 0.62 5.46 9.03
C ILE A 48 -0.48 6.50 9.22
N GLU A 49 -0.12 7.77 9.36
CA GLU A 49 -1.08 8.86 9.64
C GLU A 49 -2.06 8.52 10.79
N ASN A 50 -1.54 7.98 11.89
CA ASN A 50 -2.29 7.55 13.09
C ASN A 50 -3.28 6.38 12.90
N ARG A 51 -3.29 5.73 11.73
CA ARG A 51 -4.12 4.54 11.46
C ARG A 51 -3.24 3.29 11.35
N LYS A 52 -3.79 2.13 11.70
CA LYS A 52 -3.07 0.85 11.65
C LYS A 52 -3.34 0.13 10.33
N TYR A 53 -2.27 -0.33 9.69
CA TYR A 53 -2.34 -1.05 8.42
C TYR A 53 -1.55 -2.34 8.45
N ILE A 54 -2.10 -3.38 7.80
CA ILE A 54 -1.24 -4.43 7.24
C ILE A 54 -0.69 -3.86 5.93
N VAL A 55 0.63 -3.98 5.75
CA VAL A 55 1.34 -3.39 4.61
C VAL A 55 2.00 -4.50 3.81
N SER A 56 1.82 -4.45 2.49
CA SER A 56 2.56 -5.32 1.58
C SER A 56 3.14 -4.54 0.40
N LEU A 57 4.33 -4.97 -0.05
CA LEU A 57 5.05 -4.40 -1.17
C LEU A 57 5.20 -5.44 -2.27
N PHE A 58 5.05 -5.01 -3.51
CA PHE A 58 5.32 -5.83 -4.68
C PHE A 58 6.26 -5.10 -5.64
N PHE A 59 7.38 -5.75 -5.96
CA PHE A 59 8.40 -5.22 -6.86
C PHE A 59 8.29 -5.91 -8.23
N LEU A 60 8.37 -5.13 -9.30
CA LEU A 60 8.47 -5.60 -10.67
C LEU A 60 9.82 -5.15 -11.24
N ASN A 61 10.63 -6.11 -11.72
CA ASN A 61 11.98 -5.85 -12.23
C ASN A 61 12.86 -5.05 -11.24
N GLY A 62 12.73 -5.35 -9.93
CA GLY A 62 13.50 -4.71 -8.86
C GLY A 62 13.05 -3.30 -8.49
N LYS A 63 11.99 -2.76 -9.11
CA LYS A 63 11.37 -1.47 -8.75
C LYS A 63 9.99 -1.69 -8.14
N ILE A 64 9.56 -0.81 -7.25
CA ILE A 64 8.22 -0.86 -6.66
C ILE A 64 7.19 -0.77 -7.79
N TYR A 65 6.26 -1.72 -7.79
CA TYR A 65 5.08 -1.68 -8.65
C TYR A 65 3.86 -1.32 -7.83
N MET A 66 3.70 -1.91 -6.65
CA MET A 66 2.54 -1.67 -5.80
C MET A 66 2.90 -1.69 -4.33
N LEU A 67 2.35 -0.73 -3.60
CA LEU A 67 2.23 -0.73 -2.14
C LEU A 67 0.74 -0.94 -1.82
N SER A 68 0.41 -2.02 -1.12
CA SER A 68 -0.96 -2.33 -0.72
C SER A 68 -1.13 -2.19 0.79
N LEU A 69 -2.21 -1.51 1.18
CA LEU A 69 -2.54 -1.18 2.55
C LEU A 69 -3.92 -1.73 2.91
N ILE A 70 -4.00 -2.51 3.98
CA ILE A 70 -5.28 -2.96 4.54
C ILE A 70 -5.49 -2.22 5.86
N CYS A 71 -6.41 -1.27 5.89
CA CYS A 71 -6.76 -0.57 7.13
C CYS A 71 -7.40 -1.53 8.15
N CYS A 72 -6.86 -1.54 9.37
CA CYS A 72 -7.24 -2.44 10.47
C CYS A 72 -7.92 -1.72 11.63
N GLU A 73 -8.42 -0.50 11.45
CA GLU A 73 -9.12 0.23 12.53
C GLU A 73 -10.44 -0.41 12.94
N GLN A 74 -11.04 -1.18 12.03
CA GLN A 74 -12.23 -1.96 12.30
C GLN A 74 -11.97 -3.44 11.94
N GLU A 75 -12.49 -4.31 12.78
CA GLU A 75 -12.54 -5.75 12.51
C GLU A 75 -13.74 -6.06 11.62
N TYR A 76 -13.52 -6.87 10.60
CA TYR A 76 -14.56 -7.35 9.70
C TYR A 76 -14.52 -8.86 9.70
N SER A 77 -15.70 -9.48 9.74
CA SER A 77 -15.84 -10.92 9.52
C SER A 77 -15.54 -11.24 8.06
N GLU A 78 -15.30 -12.51 7.73
CA GLU A 78 -15.12 -12.95 6.34
C GLU A 78 -16.30 -12.54 5.44
N ASN A 79 -17.53 -12.58 5.96
CA ASN A 79 -18.73 -12.20 5.22
C ASN A 79 -18.89 -10.68 5.03
N ASP A 80 -18.19 -9.90 5.85
CA ASP A 80 -18.27 -8.43 5.88
C ASP A 80 -17.02 -7.77 5.29
N GLU A 81 -16.06 -8.53 4.78
CA GLU A 81 -14.79 -7.98 4.29
C GLU A 81 -14.98 -6.98 3.14
N CYS A 82 -16.04 -7.11 2.35
CA CYS A 82 -16.39 -6.11 1.33
C CYS A 82 -16.69 -4.72 1.93
N LYS A 83 -17.20 -4.63 3.17
CA LYS A 83 -17.45 -3.37 3.88
C LYS A 83 -16.16 -2.68 4.30
N ARG A 84 -15.04 -3.41 4.40
CA ARG A 84 -13.73 -2.79 4.65
C ARG A 84 -13.34 -1.85 3.51
N LYS A 85 -13.77 -2.14 2.27
CA LYS A 85 -13.59 -1.22 1.14
C LYS A 85 -14.27 0.14 1.40
N ASP A 86 -15.45 0.17 2.01
CA ASP A 86 -16.13 1.43 2.33
C ASP A 86 -15.32 2.26 3.34
N LEU A 87 -14.69 1.61 4.34
CA LEU A 87 -13.73 2.28 5.24
C LEU A 87 -12.53 2.83 4.47
N HIS A 88 -12.01 2.07 3.50
CA HIS A 88 -10.89 2.51 2.67
C HIS A 88 -11.26 3.70 1.78
N ASP A 89 -12.46 3.71 1.21
CA ASP A 89 -12.98 4.85 0.43
C ASP A 89 -13.07 6.11 1.30
N ILE A 90 -13.53 5.99 2.55
CA ILE A 90 -13.55 7.09 3.52
C ILE A 90 -12.13 7.61 3.80
N VAL A 91 -11.18 6.70 4.04
CA VAL A 91 -9.77 7.06 4.28
C VAL A 91 -9.19 7.82 3.07
N LEU A 92 -9.44 7.35 1.85
CA LEU A 92 -8.98 8.04 0.64
C LEU A 92 -9.61 9.43 0.49
N HIS A 93 -10.90 9.56 0.78
CA HIS A 93 -11.60 10.85 0.73
C HIS A 93 -11.04 11.86 1.74
N GLU A 94 -10.67 11.42 2.95
CA GLU A 94 -9.99 12.28 3.94
C GLU A 94 -8.64 12.82 3.45
N PHE A 95 -7.96 12.06 2.58
CA PHE A 95 -6.73 12.48 1.92
C PHE A 95 -6.97 13.30 0.64
N GLY A 96 -8.23 13.62 0.31
CA GLY A 96 -8.59 14.37 -0.90
C GLY A 96 -8.55 13.55 -2.19
N ILE A 97 -8.50 12.22 -2.08
CA ILE A 97 -8.57 11.30 -3.22
C ILE A 97 -10.03 10.87 -3.40
N VAL A 98 -10.65 11.30 -4.49
CA VAL A 98 -12.04 10.96 -4.85
C VAL A 98 -12.03 10.16 -6.16
N ASP A 99 -12.83 9.08 -6.24
CA ASP A 99 -13.04 8.26 -7.44
C ASP A 99 -11.78 7.64 -8.08
N ASN A 100 -10.89 7.05 -7.27
CA ASN A 100 -9.60 6.48 -7.68
C ASN A 100 -8.67 7.53 -8.31
N GLY A 101 -7.69 8.00 -7.52
CA GLY A 101 -6.79 9.07 -7.90
C GLY A 101 -5.77 8.62 -8.94
N LYS A 102 -5.76 9.26 -10.11
CA LYS A 102 -4.72 9.11 -11.12
C LYS A 102 -3.76 10.29 -11.07
N PHE A 103 -2.47 9.98 -11.11
CA PHE A 103 -1.37 10.92 -11.00
C PHE A 103 -0.33 10.65 -12.09
N GLU A 104 0.58 11.61 -12.32
CA GLU A 104 1.68 11.40 -13.28
C GLU A 104 2.60 10.23 -12.88
N TRP A 105 2.72 9.98 -11.58
CA TRP A 105 3.58 8.94 -11.03
C TRP A 105 2.89 7.56 -10.89
N GLY A 106 1.57 7.49 -10.99
CA GLY A 106 0.82 6.27 -10.67
C GLY A 106 -0.66 6.49 -10.38
N GLU A 107 -1.27 5.53 -9.70
CA GLU A 107 -2.69 5.55 -9.33
C GLU A 107 -2.90 5.00 -7.92
N ILE A 108 -3.96 5.48 -7.26
CA ILE A 108 -4.42 5.01 -5.95
C ILE A 108 -5.87 4.60 -6.07
N GLU A 109 -6.16 3.36 -5.69
CA GLU A 109 -7.51 2.81 -5.69
C GLU A 109 -7.80 2.03 -4.42
N SER A 110 -9.07 2.05 -4.00
CA SER A 110 -9.58 1.09 -3.02
C SER A 110 -10.35 0.01 -3.75
N VAL A 111 -9.99 -1.26 -3.49
CA VAL A 111 -10.52 -2.43 -4.20
C VAL A 111 -10.98 -3.47 -3.21
N TYR A 112 -12.10 -4.12 -3.51
CA TYR A 112 -12.49 -5.41 -2.93
C TYR A 112 -12.32 -6.50 -3.99
N ASP A 113 -11.39 -7.43 -3.77
CA ASP A 113 -11.22 -8.59 -4.63
C ASP A 113 -12.09 -9.74 -4.11
N ALA A 114 -13.22 -9.99 -4.78
CA ALA A 114 -14.15 -11.07 -4.44
C ALA A 114 -13.54 -12.48 -4.56
N ARG A 115 -12.43 -12.66 -5.31
CA ARG A 115 -11.79 -13.97 -5.47
C ARG A 115 -10.95 -14.35 -4.26
N SER A 116 -10.17 -13.41 -3.74
CA SER A 116 -9.36 -13.60 -2.53
C SER A 116 -10.11 -13.23 -1.26
N ASN A 117 -11.27 -12.57 -1.38
CA ASN A 117 -12.04 -11.99 -0.29
C ASN A 117 -11.18 -11.06 0.57
N VAL A 118 -10.54 -10.08 -0.07
CA VAL A 118 -9.68 -9.08 0.58
C VAL A 118 -10.03 -7.70 0.04
N SER A 119 -10.17 -6.74 0.95
CA SER A 119 -10.21 -5.32 0.60
C SER A 119 -8.87 -4.64 0.89
N SER A 120 -8.40 -3.81 -0.03
CA SER A 120 -7.14 -3.06 0.12
C SER A 120 -7.18 -1.70 -0.57
N ILE A 121 -6.36 -0.77 -0.07
CA ILE A 121 -5.94 0.43 -0.78
C ILE A 121 -4.65 0.07 -1.52
N ASN A 122 -4.67 0.12 -2.85
CA ASN A 122 -3.51 -0.13 -3.69
C ASN A 122 -2.96 1.20 -4.21
N ILE A 123 -1.69 1.47 -3.89
CA ILE A 123 -0.90 2.53 -4.51
C ILE A 123 -0.04 1.86 -5.59
N ILE A 124 -0.37 2.09 -6.84
CA ILE A 124 0.28 1.50 -8.01
C ILE A 124 1.20 2.54 -8.63
N TYR A 125 2.47 2.20 -8.78
CA TYR A 125 3.50 3.08 -9.35
C TYR A 125 3.71 2.75 -10.82
N TYR A 126 3.69 3.77 -11.67
CA TYR A 126 4.03 3.59 -13.07
C TYR A 126 5.53 3.34 -13.21
N VAL A 127 5.87 2.25 -13.89
CA VAL A 127 7.26 1.93 -14.19
C VAL A 127 7.72 2.86 -15.29
N SER A 128 8.58 3.82 -14.95
CA SER A 128 9.31 4.62 -15.94
C SER A 128 10.13 3.68 -16.82
N THR A 129 9.80 3.61 -18.11
CA THR A 129 10.56 2.92 -19.17
C THR A 129 11.96 3.46 -19.33
#